data_AF-A0A349M8U6-F1
#
_entry.id   AF-A0A349M8U6-F1
#
_cell.length_a   1.000
_cell.length_b   1.000
_cell.length_c   1.000
_cell.angle_alpha   90.00
_cell.angle_beta   90.00
_cell.angle_gamma   90.00
#
_symmetry.space_group_name_H-M   'P 1'
#
loop_
_entity.id
_entity.type
_entity.pdbx_description
1 polymer ?
#
loop_
_entity_poly.entity_id
_entity_poly.type
_entity_poly.pdbx_seq_one_letter_code
_entity_poly.pdbx_strand_id
1 'polypeptide(L)'
;MELASQTKTPWDVYDILSDAQFQQYSQAGIEAIHAQLLHNRGIITPEAMRSFLAARYDQTPDPLTLIDMSKVLERIQRALAQQEHITVYGDYDADGVTSSALLTRAL
;
A
#
# COMPACT_ATOMS: atom_id res chain seq x y z
N MET A 1 42.01 -6.50 -21.46
CA MET A 1 41.41 -5.74 -20.36
C MET A 1 39.97 -6.24 -20.23
N GLU A 2 39.79 -7.34 -19.50
CA GLU A 2 38.47 -7.93 -19.26
C GLU A 2 37.69 -7.03 -18.29
N LEU A 3 36.53 -6.56 -18.73
CA LEU A 3 35.55 -5.92 -17.87
C LEU A 3 34.91 -7.04 -17.03
N ALA A 4 35.38 -7.22 -15.80
CA ALA A 4 34.75 -8.09 -14.83
C ALA A 4 33.33 -7.58 -14.55
N SER A 5 32.33 -8.34 -15.00
CA SER A 5 30.92 -8.14 -14.67
C SER A 5 30.72 -8.25 -13.15
N GLN A 6 30.52 -7.11 -12.51
CA GLN A 6 30.22 -7.02 -11.07
C GLN A 6 28.70 -7.08 -10.86
N THR A 7 28.20 -8.30 -10.57
CA THR A 7 27.19 -8.66 -9.56
C THR A 7 26.68 -10.08 -9.84
N LYS A 8 27.33 -11.09 -9.26
CA LYS A 8 26.83 -12.48 -9.22
C LYS A 8 25.95 -12.68 -7.99
N THR A 9 24.82 -12.00 -7.91
CA THR A 9 23.79 -12.39 -6.93
C THR A 9 22.96 -13.48 -7.59
N PRO A 10 22.93 -14.71 -7.05
CA PRO A 10 22.06 -15.76 -7.59
C PRO A 10 20.59 -15.31 -7.47
N TRP A 11 19.77 -15.72 -8.43
CA TRP A 11 18.33 -15.50 -8.35
C TRP A 11 17.73 -16.47 -7.36
N ASP A 12 17.05 -15.94 -6.34
CA ASP A 12 16.26 -16.75 -5.43
C ASP A 12 14.88 -17.02 -6.03
N VAL A 13 14.57 -18.30 -6.22
CA VAL A 13 13.28 -18.76 -6.73
C VAL A 13 12.53 -19.39 -5.57
N TYR A 14 11.34 -18.87 -5.28
CA TYR A 14 10.47 -19.44 -4.25
C TYR A 14 9.95 -20.82 -4.65
N ASP A 15 9.70 -21.67 -3.65
CA ASP A 15 9.11 -22.98 -3.86
C ASP A 15 7.73 -22.89 -4.53
N ILE A 16 7.53 -23.77 -5.49
CA ILE A 16 6.26 -23.88 -6.21
C ILE A 16 5.23 -24.49 -5.26
N LEU A 17 4.02 -23.93 -5.26
CA LEU A 17 2.90 -24.48 -4.52
C LEU A 17 2.61 -25.92 -4.95
N SER A 18 2.26 -26.76 -3.99
CA SER A 18 1.79 -28.12 -4.28
C SER A 18 0.47 -28.09 -5.04
N ASP A 19 0.18 -29.16 -5.79
CA ASP A 19 -1.11 -29.31 -6.50
C ASP A 19 -2.31 -29.17 -5.57
N ALA A 20 -2.20 -29.67 -4.33
CA ALA A 20 -3.24 -29.54 -3.31
C ALA A 20 -3.51 -28.06 -2.95
N GLN A 21 -2.45 -27.27 -2.81
CA GLN A 21 -2.57 -25.82 -2.55
C GLN A 21 -3.18 -25.10 -3.76
N PHE A 22 -2.73 -25.41 -4.98
CA PHE A 22 -3.34 -24.82 -6.19
C PHE A 22 -4.82 -25.16 -6.31
N GLN A 23 -5.22 -26.41 -6.03
CA GLN A 23 -6.62 -26.80 -6.02
C GLN A 23 -7.42 -26.03 -4.96
N GLN A 24 -6.90 -25.90 -3.74
CA GLN A 24 -7.54 -25.14 -2.67
C GLN A 24 -7.79 -23.68 -3.07
N TYR A 25 -6.78 -23.00 -3.63
CA TYR A 25 -6.91 -21.61 -4.04
C TYR A 25 -7.81 -21.44 -5.27
N SER A 26 -7.75 -22.37 -6.22
CA SER A 26 -8.62 -22.37 -7.41
C SER A 26 -10.10 -22.53 -7.04
N GLN A 27 -10.43 -23.46 -6.13
CA GLN A 27 -11.79 -23.61 -5.58
C GLN A 27 -12.30 -22.33 -4.90
N ALA A 28 -11.37 -21.52 -4.40
CA ALA A 28 -11.66 -20.25 -3.75
C ALA A 28 -11.75 -19.06 -4.73
N GLY A 29 -11.69 -19.33 -6.05
CA GLY A 29 -11.78 -18.35 -7.13
C GLY A 29 -10.48 -17.60 -7.42
N ILE A 30 -9.33 -18.14 -7.00
CA ILE A 30 -8.03 -17.46 -7.13
C ILE A 30 -7.23 -18.15 -8.24
N GLU A 31 -6.85 -17.37 -9.25
CA GLU A 31 -6.00 -17.84 -10.36
C GLU A 31 -4.63 -18.32 -9.85
N ALA A 32 -4.09 -19.36 -10.48
CA ALA A 32 -2.86 -20.03 -10.03
C ALA A 32 -1.67 -19.08 -9.89
N ILE A 33 -1.49 -18.15 -10.83
CA ILE A 33 -0.40 -17.17 -10.77
C ILE A 33 -0.55 -16.20 -9.59
N HIS A 34 -1.78 -15.77 -9.28
CA HIS A 34 -2.03 -14.93 -8.12
C HIS A 34 -1.79 -15.69 -6.82
N ALA A 35 -2.22 -16.95 -6.73
CA ALA A 35 -1.99 -17.79 -5.57
C ALA A 35 -0.49 -17.94 -5.26
N GLN A 36 0.34 -18.26 -6.26
CA GLN A 36 1.79 -18.37 -6.10
C GLN A 36 2.42 -17.03 -5.64
N LEU A 37 2.08 -15.93 -6.33
CA LEU A 37 2.66 -14.61 -6.03
C LEU A 37 2.26 -14.06 -4.66
N LEU A 38 1.04 -14.35 -4.20
CA LEU A 38 0.53 -13.92 -2.90
C LEU A 38 1.06 -14.80 -1.77
N HIS A 39 1.17 -16.12 -2.01
CA HIS A 39 1.80 -17.03 -1.05
C HIS A 39 3.27 -16.67 -0.82
N ASN A 40 4.02 -16.33 -1.88
CA ASN A 40 5.40 -15.84 -1.77
C ASN A 40 5.53 -14.55 -0.97
N ARG A 41 4.44 -13.77 -0.84
CA ARG A 41 4.35 -12.56 -0.01
C ARG A 41 3.81 -12.82 1.41
N GLY A 42 3.59 -14.09 1.78
CA GLY A 42 3.05 -14.48 3.09
C GLY A 42 1.53 -14.36 3.21
N ILE A 43 0.81 -14.04 2.12
CA ILE A 43 -0.65 -13.96 2.09
C ILE A 43 -1.16 -15.35 1.74
N ILE A 44 -1.31 -16.22 2.74
CA ILE A 44 -1.48 -17.67 2.54
C ILE A 44 -2.93 -18.17 2.66
N THR A 45 -3.87 -17.32 3.11
CA THR A 45 -5.28 -17.71 3.24
C THR A 45 -6.09 -17.22 2.03
N PRO A 46 -7.06 -18.01 1.54
CA PRO A 46 -7.90 -17.59 0.43
C PRO A 46 -8.66 -16.29 0.69
N GLU A 47 -9.07 -16.05 1.95
CA GLU A 47 -9.73 -14.81 2.35
C GLU A 47 -8.79 -13.60 2.25
N ALA A 48 -7.56 -13.69 2.79
CA ALA A 48 -6.59 -12.61 2.70
C ALA A 48 -6.18 -12.33 1.26
N MET A 49 -6.02 -13.37 0.44
CA MET A 49 -5.75 -13.22 -1.00
C MET A 49 -6.88 -12.48 -1.72
N ARG A 50 -8.14 -12.86 -1.49
CA ARG A 50 -9.29 -12.15 -2.07
C ARG A 50 -9.36 -10.69 -1.59
N SER A 51 -9.13 -10.45 -0.30
CA SER A 51 -9.13 -9.09 0.26
C SER A 51 -8.06 -8.23 -0.41
N PHE A 52 -6.84 -8.77 -0.56
CA PHE A 52 -5.74 -8.09 -1.22
C PHE A 52 -6.05 -7.76 -2.68
N LEU A 53 -6.57 -8.74 -3.44
CA LEU A 53 -6.90 -8.56 -4.85
C LEU A 53 -8.08 -7.62 -5.08
N ALA A 54 -9.04 -7.58 -4.15
CA ALA A 54 -10.19 -6.69 -4.24
C ALA A 54 -9.79 -5.22 -4.02
N ALA A 55 -8.67 -4.95 -3.34
CA ALA A 55 -8.10 -3.62 -3.11
C ALA A 55 -9.14 -2.58 -2.70
N ARG A 56 -10.09 -2.96 -1.84
CA ARG A 56 -11.25 -2.12 -1.55
C ARG A 56 -10.86 -0.98 -0.62
N TYR A 57 -11.25 0.23 -1.00
CA TYR A 57 -10.98 1.42 -0.21
C TYR A 57 -11.62 1.37 1.19
N ASP A 58 -12.79 0.74 1.32
CA ASP A 58 -13.51 0.62 2.60
C ASP A 58 -12.85 -0.35 3.60
N GLN A 59 -11.79 -1.04 3.20
CA GLN A 59 -10.94 -1.83 4.09
C GLN A 59 -9.72 -1.05 4.61
N THR A 60 -9.56 0.21 4.19
CA THR A 60 -8.50 1.09 4.69
C THR A 60 -8.78 1.42 6.16
N PRO A 61 -7.75 1.45 7.03
CA PRO A 61 -7.93 1.88 8.41
C PRO A 61 -8.55 3.28 8.48
N ASP A 62 -9.38 3.51 9.50
CA ASP A 62 -9.93 4.84 9.77
C ASP A 62 -8.77 5.85 9.94
N PRO A 63 -8.68 6.90 9.12
CA PRO A 63 -7.62 7.90 9.23
C PRO A 63 -7.53 8.55 10.62
N LEU A 64 -8.63 8.60 11.38
CA LEU A 64 -8.65 9.13 12.75
C LEU A 64 -7.83 8.30 13.74
N THR A 65 -7.42 7.08 13.36
CA THR A 65 -6.51 6.24 14.14
C THR A 65 -5.04 6.66 14.02
N LEU A 66 -4.71 7.54 13.06
CA LEU A 66 -3.37 8.11 12.95
C LEU A 66 -3.06 8.96 14.19
N ILE A 67 -1.81 8.88 14.65
CA ILE A 67 -1.34 9.58 15.85
C ILE A 67 -1.67 11.07 15.72
N ASP A 68 -2.33 11.62 16.74
CA ASP A 68 -2.74 13.02 16.83
C ASP A 68 -3.68 13.53 15.72
N MET A 69 -4.29 12.67 14.91
CA MET A 69 -5.18 13.09 13.82
C MET A 69 -6.39 13.89 14.31
N SER A 70 -6.94 13.54 15.48
CA SER A 70 -8.02 14.30 16.11
C SER A 70 -7.63 15.75 16.42
N LYS A 71 -6.38 15.97 16.89
CA LYS A 71 -5.84 17.31 17.16
C LYS A 71 -5.61 18.09 15.87
N VAL A 72 -5.16 17.43 14.81
CA VAL A 72 -4.98 18.04 13.48
C VAL A 72 -6.32 18.53 12.95
N LEU A 73 -7.36 17.69 13.03
CA LEU A 73 -8.71 18.04 12.60
C LEU A 73 -9.24 19.28 13.33
N GLU A 74 -9.15 19.30 14.65
CA GLU A 74 -9.57 20.45 15.48
C GLU A 74 -8.80 21.73 15.09
N ARG A 75 -7.48 21.61 14.89
CA ARG A 75 -6.63 22.76 14.54
C ARG A 75 -6.98 23.35 13.18
N ILE A 76 -7.22 22.51 12.16
CA ILE A 76 -7.59 22.92 10.81
C ILE A 76 -8.99 23.52 10.81
N GLN A 77 -9.96 22.88 11.47
CA GLN A 77 -11.33 23.40 11.57
C GLN A 77 -11.37 24.79 12.21
N ARG A 78 -10.57 25.01 13.26
CA ARG A 78 -10.42 26.34 13.87
C ARG A 78 -9.83 27.36 12.91
N ALA A 79 -8.77 27.00 12.18
CA ALA A 79 -8.13 27.89 11.19
C ALA A 79 -9.14 28.35 10.13
N LEU A 80 -9.93 27.40 9.60
CA LEU A 80 -10.96 27.68 8.61
C LEU A 80 -12.07 28.59 9.18
N ALA A 81 -12.56 28.30 10.39
CA ALA A 81 -13.60 29.10 11.05
C ALA A 81 -13.14 30.53 11.37
N GLN A 82 -11.86 30.71 11.69
CA GLN A 82 -11.25 32.00 12.02
C GLN A 82 -10.61 32.70 10.82
N GLN A 83 -10.70 32.11 9.62
CA GLN A 83 -10.07 32.61 8.39
C GLN A 83 -8.57 32.89 8.56
N GLU A 84 -7.88 32.03 9.32
CA GLU A 84 -6.43 32.10 9.46
C GLU A 84 -5.77 31.72 8.13
N HIS A 85 -4.63 32.34 7.84
CA HIS A 85 -3.82 31.94 6.69
C HIS A 85 -3.18 30.56 6.96
N ILE A 86 -3.39 29.61 6.05
CA ILE A 86 -2.83 28.26 6.11
C ILE A 86 -1.74 28.13 5.06
N THR A 87 -0.51 27.87 5.50
CA THR A 87 0.60 27.53 4.60
C THR A 87 0.79 26.02 4.56
N VAL A 88 0.80 25.44 3.36
CA VAL A 88 1.10 24.02 3.15
C VAL A 88 2.58 23.86 2.81
N TYR A 89 3.31 23.10 3.64
CA TYR A 89 4.70 22.72 3.39
C TYR A 89 4.76 21.23 3.05
N GLY A 90 5.17 20.91 1.83
CA GLY A 90 5.50 19.56 1.38
C GLY A 90 7.00 19.35 1.24
N ASP A 91 7.38 18.10 0.99
CA ASP A 91 8.70 17.78 0.47
C ASP A 91 8.71 17.76 -1.08
N TYR A 92 9.84 17.36 -1.65
CA TYR A 92 10.11 17.41 -3.09
C TYR A 92 9.88 16.09 -3.82
N ASP A 93 9.49 15.01 -3.14
CA ASP A 93 9.19 13.75 -3.80
C ASP A 93 7.75 13.73 -4.34
N ALA A 94 7.42 12.66 -5.05
CA ALA A 94 6.13 12.57 -5.74
C ALA A 94 4.96 12.58 -4.76
N ASP A 95 5.08 11.89 -3.61
CA ASP A 95 4.04 11.84 -2.59
C ASP A 95 3.92 13.17 -1.83
N GLY A 96 5.01 13.86 -1.51
CA GLY A 96 4.98 15.17 -0.88
C GLY A 96 4.39 16.26 -1.78
N VAL A 97 4.75 16.28 -3.07
CA VAL A 97 4.20 17.23 -4.04
C VAL A 97 2.71 16.99 -4.26
N THR A 98 2.30 15.74 -4.48
CA THR A 98 0.88 15.42 -4.75
C THR A 98 0.00 15.65 -3.53
N SER A 99 0.47 15.31 -2.33
CA SER A 99 -0.25 15.57 -1.07
C SER A 99 -0.41 17.07 -0.82
N SER A 100 0.65 17.86 -1.07
CA SER A 100 0.62 19.31 -0.90
C SER A 100 -0.33 20.00 -1.88
N ALA A 101 -0.35 19.54 -3.14
CA ALA A 101 -1.30 20.00 -4.13
C ALA A 101 -2.75 19.69 -3.73
N LEU A 102 -2.99 18.49 -3.19
CA LEU A 102 -4.31 18.10 -2.69
C LEU A 102 -4.78 18.99 -1.53
N LEU A 103 -3.93 19.20 -0.52
CA LEU A 103 -4.26 20.03 0.64
C LEU A 103 -4.49 21.50 0.24
N THR A 104 -3.64 22.05 -0.62
CA THR A 104 -3.78 23.43 -1.12
C THR A 104 -5.07 23.64 -1.92
N ARG A 105 -5.57 22.58 -2.58
CA ARG A 105 -6.82 22.63 -3.33
C ARG A 105 -8.06 22.46 -2.43
N ALA A 106 -7.92 21.69 -1.35
CA ALA A 106 -9.03 21.30 -0.49
C ALA A 106 -9.29 22.29 0.66
N LEU A 107 -8.25 22.97 1.14
CA LEU A 107 -8.29 23.98 2.20
C LEU A 107 -8.40 25.39 1.60
#